data_AF-A0A4Y9N4W3-F1
#
_entry.id   AF-A0A4Y9N4W3-F1
#
_cell.length_a   1.000
_cell.length_b   1.000
_cell.length_c   1.000
_cell.angle_alpha   90.00
_cell.angle_beta   90.00
_cell.angle_gamma   90.00
#
_symmetry.space_group_name_H-M   'P 1'
#
loop_
_entity.id
_entity.type
_entity.pdbx_description
1 polymer ?
#
loop_
_entity_poly.entity_id
_entity_poly.type
_entity_poly.pdbx_seq_one_letter_code
_entity_poly.pdbx_strand_id
1 'polypeptide(L)'
;DEVAAVVRRSAAFSSLPDSALHAVLDMLAGRYPSDAFAELRPRLTWDRVTDTLTARAGAQRLAVTSGGTIPDRGLFGVFLVGAEGTGGRRVGELDEEMVYESRVGDVFLLGSSSWRIEDITHDRVLVTPAPGQPGKMPFWKGDAPGRPLELGRALGAFLREVGSATPEAGLERARSAGLDDWGAANLLAYLTEQKAATGHLPDDRTLLVERFRDELGDWRLVVHSPFGAQVNGPWALVLAARLRERYGVDVAAMHSDDGIVLRLPDTTGEPPEADLAILDPDDVEREVTAEVGSSALFASRFRECAARALLLPRRDPRRRTPLWQQRQRAAQLLSVASEFSSFPITLEAAREVLQDVYDVPGLVELMRDVRARKVRVADVQTDTASPFAQSLLFGYVGQFLYEDDAPLAERRAQALA
;
A
#
# COMPACT_ATOMS: atom_id res chain seq x y z
N ASP A 1 -0.56 -4.00 39.00
CA ASP A 1 -1.68 -3.02 39.09
C ASP A 1 -1.34 -1.54 38.85
N GLU A 2 -0.34 -0.96 39.51
CA GLU A 2 -0.07 0.49 39.41
C GLU A 2 0.16 0.97 37.97
N VAL A 3 0.93 0.21 37.19
CA VAL A 3 1.17 0.50 35.75
C VAL A 3 -0.15 0.55 34.98
N ALA A 4 -1.03 -0.44 35.19
CA ALA A 4 -2.34 -0.49 34.52
C ALA A 4 -3.18 0.75 34.86
N ALA A 5 -3.22 1.12 36.14
CA ALA A 5 -3.93 2.30 36.61
C ALA A 5 -3.39 3.60 36.03
N VAL A 6 -2.07 3.71 35.78
CA VAL A 6 -1.49 4.88 35.11
C VAL A 6 -1.82 4.89 33.62
N VAL A 7 -1.61 3.78 32.92
CA VAL A 7 -1.78 3.67 31.46
C VAL A 7 -3.24 3.90 31.06
N ARG A 8 -4.20 3.29 31.78
CA ARG A 8 -5.64 3.40 31.49
C ARG A 8 -6.24 4.79 31.77
N ARG A 9 -5.50 5.71 32.40
CA ARG A 9 -5.93 7.12 32.51
C ARG A 9 -5.78 7.89 31.20
N SER A 10 -4.98 7.39 30.25
CA SER A 10 -4.85 7.98 28.93
C SER A 10 -6.00 7.56 28.01
N ALA A 11 -6.39 8.43 27.08
CA ALA A 11 -7.48 8.15 26.14
C ALA A 11 -7.20 6.89 25.30
N ALA A 12 -5.99 6.79 24.74
CA ALA A 12 -5.57 5.72 23.83
C ALA A 12 -5.56 4.32 24.46
N PHE A 13 -5.41 4.22 25.79
CA PHE A 13 -5.33 2.94 26.50
C PHE A 13 -6.44 2.75 27.55
N SER A 14 -7.49 3.58 27.50
CA SER A 14 -8.59 3.56 28.48
C SER A 14 -9.29 2.19 28.59
N SER A 15 -9.38 1.47 27.47
CA SER A 15 -9.97 0.12 27.37
C SER A 15 -8.92 -1.01 27.28
N LEU A 16 -7.63 -0.74 27.51
CA LEU A 16 -6.56 -1.73 27.36
C LEU A 16 -6.82 -2.96 28.23
N PRO A 17 -6.96 -4.18 27.68
CA PRO A 17 -7.15 -5.40 28.47
C PRO A 17 -5.93 -5.76 29.31
N ASP A 18 -6.14 -6.40 30.47
CA ASP A 18 -5.04 -6.89 31.32
C ASP A 18 -4.17 -7.91 30.56
N SER A 19 -4.77 -8.76 29.73
CA SER A 19 -4.06 -9.74 28.91
C SER A 19 -3.06 -9.09 27.96
N ALA A 20 -3.44 -8.00 27.29
CA ALA A 20 -2.57 -7.26 26.38
C ALA A 20 -1.43 -6.56 27.14
N LEU A 21 -1.75 -5.92 28.28
CA LEU A 21 -0.74 -5.30 29.12
C LEU A 21 0.28 -6.34 29.63
N HIS A 22 -0.18 -7.47 30.14
CA HIS A 22 0.70 -8.55 30.60
C HIS A 22 1.53 -9.14 29.46
N ALA A 23 0.97 -9.32 28.27
CA ALA A 23 1.74 -9.82 27.12
C ALA A 23 2.90 -8.88 26.74
N VAL A 24 2.67 -7.56 26.78
CA VAL A 24 3.73 -6.56 26.55
C VAL A 24 4.78 -6.59 27.66
N LEU A 25 4.36 -6.69 28.92
CA LEU A 25 5.28 -6.77 30.06
C LEU A 25 6.10 -8.07 30.04
N ASP A 26 5.49 -9.20 29.68
CA ASP A 26 6.14 -10.50 29.48
C ASP A 26 7.23 -10.40 28.41
N MET A 27 6.89 -9.84 27.26
CA MET A 27 7.82 -9.59 26.16
C MET A 27 8.99 -8.71 26.61
N LEU A 28 8.73 -7.59 27.28
CA LEU A 28 9.78 -6.67 27.77
C LEU A 28 10.63 -7.27 28.89
N ALA A 29 10.10 -8.22 29.66
CA ALA A 29 10.82 -8.99 30.67
C ALA A 29 11.69 -10.12 30.08
N GLY A 30 11.53 -10.42 28.79
CA GLY A 30 12.29 -11.45 28.07
C GLY A 30 11.62 -12.82 28.04
N ARG A 31 10.32 -12.89 28.34
CA ARG A 31 9.53 -14.11 28.20
C ARG A 31 9.00 -14.18 26.77
N TYR A 32 9.78 -14.80 25.90
CA TYR A 32 9.41 -15.01 24.50
C TYR A 32 8.84 -16.42 24.29
N PRO A 33 8.01 -16.62 23.24
CA PRO A 33 7.41 -17.93 22.99
C PRO A 33 8.39 -18.97 22.41
N SER A 34 9.60 -18.56 22.01
CA SER A 34 10.62 -19.43 21.43
C SER A 34 12.03 -18.92 21.69
N ASP A 35 13.01 -19.84 21.73
CA ASP A 35 14.45 -19.52 21.78
C ASP A 35 14.92 -18.79 20.53
N ALA A 36 14.16 -18.84 19.44
CA ALA A 36 14.42 -18.06 18.23
C ALA A 36 14.40 -16.53 18.47
N PHE A 37 13.83 -16.08 19.60
CA PHE A 37 13.89 -14.68 20.04
C PHE A 37 15.09 -14.35 20.94
N ALA A 38 16.05 -15.27 21.12
CA ALA A 38 17.18 -15.08 22.04
C ALA A 38 18.04 -13.83 21.76
N GLU A 39 18.01 -13.31 20.53
CA GLU A 39 18.70 -12.06 20.19
C GLU A 39 18.04 -10.81 20.81
N LEU A 40 16.76 -10.90 21.19
CA LEU A 40 16.04 -9.81 21.83
C LEU A 40 16.45 -9.66 23.29
N ARG A 41 17.05 -8.51 23.61
CA ARG A 41 17.44 -8.21 24.98
C ARG A 41 16.25 -7.69 25.80
N PRO A 42 15.92 -8.33 26.94
CA PRO A 42 14.90 -7.81 27.85
C PRO A 42 15.25 -6.41 28.36
N ARG A 43 14.23 -5.60 28.58
CA ARG A 43 14.33 -4.20 29.04
C ARG A 43 13.99 -4.06 30.51
N LEU A 44 13.15 -4.97 31.00
CA LEU A 44 12.66 -4.98 32.37
C LEU A 44 12.99 -6.32 33.05
N THR A 45 12.90 -6.34 34.36
CA THR A 45 12.80 -7.54 35.18
C THR A 45 11.46 -7.48 35.89
N TRP A 46 10.68 -8.55 35.81
CA TRP A 46 9.41 -8.66 36.51
C TRP A 46 9.50 -9.77 37.55
N ASP A 47 9.54 -9.39 38.82
CA ASP A 47 9.38 -10.32 39.93
C ASP A 47 7.88 -10.63 40.10
N ARG A 48 7.49 -11.88 39.84
CA ARG A 48 6.10 -12.33 39.93
C ARG A 48 5.63 -12.61 41.35
N VAL A 49 6.56 -12.79 42.28
CA VAL A 49 6.21 -13.04 43.69
C VAL A 49 5.80 -11.73 44.36
N THR A 50 6.53 -10.66 44.06
CA THR A 50 6.28 -9.32 44.61
C THR A 50 5.53 -8.39 43.65
N ASP A 51 5.13 -8.90 42.48
CA ASP A 51 4.55 -8.15 41.35
C ASP A 51 5.28 -6.84 41.03
N THR A 52 6.62 -6.86 41.10
CA THR A 52 7.45 -5.66 40.98
C THR A 52 8.21 -5.63 39.66
N LEU A 53 8.07 -4.53 38.92
CA LEU A 53 8.80 -4.24 37.69
C LEU A 53 10.03 -3.37 37.99
N THR A 54 11.20 -3.80 37.53
CA THR A 54 12.44 -3.03 37.65
C THR A 54 13.11 -2.85 36.29
N ALA A 55 13.69 -1.68 36.05
CA ALA A 55 14.41 -1.41 34.82
C ALA A 55 15.76 -2.15 34.82
N ARG A 56 16.11 -2.82 33.71
CA ARG A 56 17.45 -3.38 33.54
C ARG A 56 18.47 -2.29 33.24
N ALA A 57 19.74 -2.59 33.49
CA ALA A 57 20.85 -1.68 33.20
C ALA A 57 20.80 -1.17 31.75
N GLY A 58 20.83 0.16 31.57
CA GLY A 58 20.78 0.82 30.27
C GLY A 58 19.38 1.07 29.70
N ALA A 59 18.30 0.59 30.34
CA ALA A 59 16.93 0.80 29.85
C ALA A 59 16.53 2.28 29.79
N GLN A 60 16.87 3.08 30.82
CA GLN A 60 16.63 4.52 30.82
C GLN A 60 17.34 5.21 29.65
N ARG A 61 18.63 4.91 29.43
CA ARG A 61 19.40 5.46 28.32
C ARG A 61 18.76 5.11 26.97
N LEU A 62 18.31 3.87 26.80
CA LEU A 62 17.61 3.46 25.58
C LEU A 62 16.31 4.24 25.37
N ALA A 63 15.50 4.41 26.41
CA ALA A 63 14.24 5.14 26.34
C ALA A 63 14.43 6.63 25.99
N VAL A 64 15.34 7.34 26.66
CA VAL A 64 15.55 8.79 26.41
C VAL A 64 16.25 9.11 25.10
N THR A 65 16.92 8.11 24.51
CA THR A 65 17.58 8.24 23.20
C THR A 65 16.77 7.66 22.05
N SER A 66 15.60 7.09 22.36
CA SER A 66 14.61 6.76 21.35
C SER A 66 14.07 8.06 20.76
N GLY A 67 13.90 8.11 19.44
CA GLY A 67 13.42 9.32 18.75
C GLY A 67 11.95 9.66 19.00
N GLY A 68 11.30 9.00 19.96
CA GLY A 68 9.87 9.08 20.21
C GLY A 68 9.08 8.15 19.29
N THR A 69 7.89 8.61 18.89
CA THR A 69 6.91 7.83 18.12
C THR A 69 7.03 8.02 16.60
N ILE A 70 7.77 9.03 16.14
CA ILE A 70 7.96 9.29 14.72
C ILE A 70 8.92 8.22 14.15
N PRO A 71 8.48 7.42 13.15
CA PRO A 71 9.29 6.33 12.62
C PRO A 71 10.48 6.85 11.78
N ASP A 72 11.57 6.08 11.78
CA ASP A 72 12.64 6.26 10.80
C ASP A 72 12.16 5.68 9.45
N ARG A 73 11.98 6.56 8.45
CA ARG A 73 11.62 6.21 7.06
C ARG A 73 12.71 6.66 6.09
N GLY A 74 12.77 6.04 4.92
CA GLY A 74 13.72 6.40 3.85
C GLY A 74 13.62 5.50 2.63
N LEU A 75 14.13 6.01 1.50
CA LEU A 75 14.04 5.34 0.21
C LEU A 75 15.16 4.30 0.03
N PHE A 76 14.92 3.28 -0.79
CA PHE A 76 15.97 2.37 -1.27
C PHE A 76 16.72 3.02 -2.43
N GLY A 77 18.04 2.99 -2.41
CA GLY A 77 18.80 3.35 -3.61
C GLY A 77 18.78 2.21 -4.62
N VAL A 78 18.67 2.53 -5.91
CA VAL A 78 18.77 1.58 -7.02
C VAL A 78 20.13 1.71 -7.68
N PHE A 79 20.83 0.60 -7.91
CA PHE A 79 22.21 0.57 -8.42
C PHE A 79 22.41 -0.51 -9.47
N LEU A 80 23.31 -0.26 -10.43
CA LEU A 80 23.70 -1.25 -11.44
C LEU A 80 24.52 -2.42 -10.86
N VAL A 81 24.25 -3.64 -11.32
CA VAL A 81 25.06 -4.85 -11.04
C VAL A 81 26.47 -4.71 -11.62
N GLY A 82 27.47 -5.26 -10.93
CA GLY A 82 28.87 -5.31 -11.38
C GLY A 82 29.67 -4.04 -11.09
N ALA A 83 29.08 -3.04 -10.44
CA ALA A 83 29.79 -1.88 -9.92
C ALA A 83 30.31 -2.16 -8.50
N GLU A 84 31.31 -3.03 -8.36
CA GLU A 84 31.99 -3.27 -7.08
C GLU A 84 32.88 -2.07 -6.72
N GLY A 85 32.48 -1.32 -5.69
CA GLY A 85 33.19 -0.14 -5.17
C GLY A 85 32.22 0.87 -4.55
N THR A 86 32.73 1.76 -3.69
CA THR A 86 31.94 2.78 -2.97
C THR A 86 31.24 3.75 -3.93
N GLY A 87 30.03 3.40 -4.35
CA GLY A 87 29.20 4.21 -5.23
C GLY A 87 29.04 3.62 -6.62
N GLY A 88 28.54 2.38 -6.71
CA GLY A 88 27.99 1.89 -7.98
C GLY A 88 27.06 2.93 -8.60
N ARG A 89 26.98 2.97 -9.94
CA ARG A 89 26.22 4.03 -10.62
C ARG A 89 24.76 3.95 -10.18
N ARG A 90 24.38 4.87 -9.29
CA ARG A 90 23.04 4.99 -8.75
C ARG A 90 22.13 5.44 -9.88
N VAL A 91 21.10 4.66 -10.15
CA VAL A 91 20.12 4.96 -11.22
C VAL A 91 18.90 5.68 -10.66
N GLY A 92 18.62 5.51 -9.36
CA GLY A 92 17.68 6.37 -8.62
C GLY A 92 17.30 5.82 -7.26
N GLU A 93 16.04 5.97 -6.90
CA GLU A 93 15.47 5.64 -5.61
C GLU A 93 14.12 4.92 -5.78
N LEU A 94 13.73 4.09 -4.80
CA LEU A 94 12.43 3.43 -4.73
C LEU A 94 11.85 3.51 -3.32
N ASP A 95 10.52 3.54 -3.23
CA ASP A 95 9.80 3.43 -1.97
C ASP A 95 10.01 2.05 -1.31
N GLU A 96 9.96 1.99 0.03
CA GLU A 96 10.14 0.75 0.79
C GLU A 96 9.08 -0.29 0.48
N GLU A 97 7.82 0.13 0.34
CA GLU A 97 6.74 -0.81 0.06
C GLU A 97 6.87 -1.37 -1.36
N MET A 98 7.25 -0.55 -2.33
CA MET A 98 7.50 -0.99 -3.69
C MET A 98 8.62 -2.05 -3.76
N VAL A 99 9.73 -1.83 -3.04
CA VAL A 99 10.83 -2.81 -2.99
C VAL A 99 10.40 -4.11 -2.35
N TYR A 100 9.58 -4.06 -1.30
CA TYR A 100 9.12 -5.26 -0.60
C TYR A 100 8.12 -6.09 -1.43
N GLU A 101 7.32 -5.44 -2.27
CA GLU A 101 6.45 -6.14 -3.24
C GLU A 101 7.18 -6.66 -4.47
N SER A 102 8.45 -6.29 -4.65
CA SER A 102 9.24 -6.70 -5.81
C SER A 102 9.99 -8.00 -5.52
N ARG A 103 10.16 -8.81 -6.57
CA ARG A 103 10.94 -10.05 -6.55
C ARG A 103 12.18 -9.93 -7.43
N VAL A 104 13.17 -10.77 -7.17
CA VAL A 104 14.30 -10.94 -8.09
C VAL A 104 13.78 -11.47 -9.42
N GLY A 105 14.18 -10.83 -10.52
CA GLY A 105 13.69 -11.06 -11.86
C GLY A 105 12.61 -10.07 -12.31
N ASP A 106 11.95 -9.35 -11.39
CA ASP A 106 10.95 -8.35 -11.74
C ASP A 106 11.59 -7.21 -12.52
N VAL A 107 10.91 -6.77 -13.57
CA VAL A 107 11.28 -5.56 -14.31
C VAL A 107 10.47 -4.41 -13.77
N PHE A 108 11.08 -3.24 -13.58
CA PHE A 108 10.38 -2.01 -13.22
C PHE A 108 10.88 -0.83 -14.06
N LEU A 109 10.05 0.22 -14.16
CA LEU A 109 10.41 1.45 -14.86
C LEU A 109 11.01 2.47 -13.89
N LEU A 110 12.09 3.13 -14.27
CA LEU A 110 12.66 4.24 -13.53
C LEU A 110 13.12 5.31 -14.52
N GLY A 111 12.44 6.45 -14.52
CA GLY A 111 12.46 7.37 -15.65
C GLY A 111 11.90 6.69 -16.90
N SER A 112 12.57 6.87 -18.04
CA SER A 112 12.19 6.24 -19.33
C SER A 112 12.81 4.85 -19.55
N SER A 113 13.56 4.33 -18.59
CA SER A 113 14.31 3.08 -18.74
C SER A 113 13.70 1.95 -17.91
N SER A 114 13.66 0.76 -18.50
CA SER A 114 13.30 -0.49 -17.82
C SER A 114 14.52 -1.16 -17.21
N TRP A 115 14.35 -1.60 -15.96
CA TRP A 115 15.39 -2.18 -15.13
C TRP A 115 14.92 -3.52 -14.58
N ARG A 116 15.71 -4.57 -14.77
CA ARG A 116 15.45 -5.87 -14.16
C ARG A 116 16.16 -5.95 -12.80
N ILE A 117 15.44 -6.37 -11.78
CA ILE A 117 15.97 -6.65 -10.46
C ILE A 117 16.78 -7.93 -10.52
N GLU A 118 18.07 -7.84 -10.23
CA GLU A 118 18.96 -9.00 -10.13
C GLU A 118 19.15 -9.43 -8.68
N ASP A 119 19.12 -8.46 -7.75
CA ASP A 119 19.21 -8.73 -6.31
C ASP A 119 18.53 -7.62 -5.52
N ILE A 120 17.88 -7.98 -4.42
CA ILE A 120 17.31 -7.03 -3.46
C ILE A 120 18.06 -7.22 -2.16
N THR A 121 18.98 -6.31 -1.87
CA THR A 121 19.67 -6.32 -0.59
C THR A 121 18.88 -5.51 0.44
N HIS A 122 19.32 -5.59 1.69
CA HIS A 122 18.74 -4.84 2.79
C HIS A 122 18.81 -3.31 2.62
N ASP A 123 19.73 -2.79 1.79
CA ASP A 123 20.02 -1.36 1.65
C ASP A 123 19.81 -0.81 0.24
N ARG A 124 19.73 -1.68 -0.77
CA ARG A 124 19.65 -1.29 -2.17
C ARG A 124 19.01 -2.34 -3.04
N VAL A 125 18.51 -1.90 -4.19
CA VAL A 125 18.08 -2.79 -5.27
C VAL A 125 19.18 -2.79 -6.32
N LEU A 126 19.70 -3.97 -6.66
CA LEU A 126 20.66 -4.16 -7.73
C LEU A 126 19.94 -4.53 -9.02
N VAL A 127 20.25 -3.81 -10.09
CA VAL A 127 19.54 -3.94 -11.37
C VAL A 127 20.47 -4.07 -12.57
N THR A 128 19.94 -4.66 -13.63
CA THR A 128 20.49 -4.61 -14.98
C THR A 128 19.52 -3.89 -15.91
N PRO A 129 20.00 -3.22 -16.98
CA PRO A 129 19.11 -2.65 -17.99
C PRO A 129 18.31 -3.76 -18.66
N ALA A 130 16.99 -3.56 -18.80
CA ALA A 130 16.08 -4.50 -19.44
C ALA A 130 15.27 -3.83 -20.57
N PRO A 131 15.93 -3.19 -21.56
CA PRO A 131 15.26 -2.40 -22.59
C PRO A 131 14.24 -3.22 -23.36
N GLY A 132 13.08 -2.63 -23.66
CA GLY A 132 12.00 -3.28 -24.39
C GLY A 132 11.21 -4.32 -23.58
N GLN A 133 11.56 -4.56 -22.32
CA GLN A 133 10.75 -5.39 -21.42
C GLN A 133 9.81 -4.52 -20.59
N PRO A 134 8.53 -4.88 -20.50
CA PRO A 134 7.57 -4.18 -19.65
C PRO A 134 7.96 -4.27 -18.18
N GLY A 135 8.05 -3.11 -17.54
CA GLY A 135 8.28 -3.01 -16.10
C GLY A 135 7.02 -2.68 -15.30
N LYS A 136 6.92 -3.20 -14.07
CA LYS A 136 6.05 -2.68 -13.02
C LYS A 136 6.43 -1.23 -12.76
N MET A 137 5.48 -0.29 -12.71
CA MET A 137 5.87 1.07 -12.30
C MET A 137 5.99 1.18 -10.80
N PRO A 138 7.04 1.87 -10.31
CA PRO A 138 7.21 2.10 -8.90
C PRO A 138 6.14 3.08 -8.42
N PHE A 139 5.51 2.76 -7.30
CA PHE A 139 4.65 3.70 -6.60
C PHE A 139 5.40 4.38 -5.47
N TRP A 140 5.01 5.62 -5.21
CA TRP A 140 5.51 6.42 -4.10
C TRP A 140 4.35 6.71 -3.19
N LYS A 141 4.30 6.07 -2.02
CA LYS A 141 3.30 6.46 -1.02
C LYS A 141 3.79 7.72 -0.33
N GLY A 142 3.16 8.84 -0.67
CA GLY A 142 3.30 10.08 0.09
C GLY A 142 2.90 9.83 1.55
N ASP A 143 3.46 10.62 2.46
CA ASP A 143 3.25 10.49 3.92
C ASP A 143 1.81 10.79 4.37
N ALA A 144 0.93 11.20 3.44
CA ALA A 144 -0.45 11.54 3.72
C ALA A 144 -1.34 10.28 3.78
N PRO A 145 -2.24 10.17 4.78
CA PRO A 145 -3.24 9.12 4.78
C PRO A 145 -4.08 9.22 3.51
N GLY A 146 -4.41 8.07 2.93
CA GLY A 146 -5.33 7.99 1.80
C GLY A 146 -6.67 8.67 2.11
N ARG A 147 -7.40 9.07 1.07
CA ARG A 147 -8.72 9.69 1.21
C ARG A 147 -9.63 8.79 2.07
N PRO A 148 -10.28 9.34 3.12
CA PRO A 148 -11.21 8.57 3.93
C PRO A 148 -12.53 8.33 3.19
N LEU A 149 -13.28 7.31 3.61
CA LEU A 149 -14.55 6.92 2.99
C LEU A 149 -15.56 8.06 2.90
N GLU A 150 -15.68 8.89 3.95
CA GLU A 150 -16.62 10.03 3.98
C GLU A 150 -16.33 11.04 2.85
N LEU A 151 -15.07 11.40 2.67
CA LEU A 151 -14.66 12.30 1.61
C LEU A 151 -14.81 11.65 0.23
N GLY A 152 -14.55 10.35 0.12
CA GLY A 152 -14.80 9.57 -1.10
C GLY A 152 -16.28 9.56 -1.51
N ARG A 153 -17.20 9.40 -0.56
CA ARG A 153 -18.65 9.50 -0.78
C ARG A 153 -19.06 10.90 -1.24
N ALA A 154 -18.53 11.94 -0.60
CA ALA A 154 -18.81 13.33 -0.99
C ALA A 154 -18.31 13.63 -2.41
N LEU A 155 -17.12 13.14 -2.77
CA LEU A 155 -16.58 13.26 -4.12
C LEU A 155 -17.45 12.51 -5.13
N GLY A 156 -17.79 11.25 -4.86
CA GLY A 156 -18.68 10.47 -5.73
C GLY A 156 -20.05 11.15 -5.94
N ALA A 157 -20.65 11.68 -4.87
CA ALA A 157 -21.90 12.42 -4.95
C ALA A 157 -21.79 13.69 -5.79
N PHE A 158 -20.67 14.43 -5.66
CA PHE A 158 -20.38 15.59 -6.50
C PHE A 158 -20.24 15.20 -7.98
N LEU A 159 -19.48 14.13 -8.29
CA LEU A 159 -19.31 13.65 -9.66
C LEU A 159 -20.65 13.21 -10.26
N ARG A 160 -21.52 12.55 -9.48
CA ARG A 160 -22.88 12.20 -9.90
C ARG A 160 -23.73 13.43 -10.19
N GLU A 161 -23.72 14.42 -9.30
CA GLU A 161 -24.48 15.68 -9.48
C GLU A 161 -24.06 16.39 -10.77
N VAL A 162 -22.76 16.55 -10.99
CA VAL A 162 -22.23 17.22 -12.19
C VAL A 162 -22.46 16.39 -13.46
N GLY A 163 -22.17 15.09 -13.42
CA GLY A 163 -22.21 14.21 -14.59
C GLY A 163 -23.61 13.76 -15.04
N SER A 164 -24.64 13.98 -14.21
CA SER A 164 -26.03 13.70 -14.55
C SER A 164 -26.85 14.95 -14.89
N ALA A 165 -26.31 16.15 -14.64
CA ALA A 165 -26.96 17.41 -14.98
C ALA A 165 -26.91 17.73 -16.48
N THR A 166 -27.69 18.73 -16.92
CA THR A 166 -27.46 19.33 -18.25
C THR A 166 -26.11 20.05 -18.25
N PRO A 167 -25.45 20.26 -19.42
CA PRO A 167 -24.16 20.94 -19.48
C PRO A 167 -24.14 22.28 -18.74
N GLU A 168 -25.19 23.08 -18.88
CA GLU A 168 -25.31 24.39 -18.22
C GLU A 168 -25.39 24.27 -16.70
N ALA A 169 -26.20 23.32 -16.21
CA ALA A 169 -26.36 23.08 -14.77
C ALA A 169 -25.11 22.44 -14.15
N GLY A 170 -24.42 21.57 -14.89
CA GLY A 170 -23.13 21.00 -14.48
C GLY A 170 -22.04 22.05 -14.34
N LEU A 171 -21.93 22.98 -15.30
CA LEU A 171 -21.00 24.11 -15.22
C LEU A 171 -21.28 24.98 -14.00
N GLU A 172 -22.54 25.32 -13.76
CA GLU A 172 -22.93 26.15 -12.62
C GLU A 172 -22.65 25.46 -11.28
N ARG A 173 -22.89 24.14 -11.21
CA ARG A 173 -22.58 23.34 -10.02
C ARG A 173 -21.08 23.27 -9.74
N ALA A 174 -20.26 23.14 -10.79
CA ALA A 174 -18.81 23.15 -10.69
C ALA A 174 -18.26 24.53 -10.26
N ARG A 175 -18.79 25.62 -10.82
CA ARG A 175 -18.46 26.99 -10.38
C ARG A 175 -18.84 27.25 -8.92
N SER A 176 -20.01 26.79 -8.52
CA SER A 176 -20.47 26.88 -7.12
C SER A 176 -19.58 26.10 -6.15
N ALA A 177 -18.85 25.08 -6.63
CA ALA A 177 -17.83 24.37 -5.86
C ALA A 177 -16.45 25.08 -5.85
N GLY A 178 -16.32 26.23 -6.51
CA GLY A 178 -15.11 27.05 -6.51
C GLY A 178 -14.20 26.85 -7.73
N LEU A 179 -14.64 26.11 -8.76
CA LEU A 179 -13.90 26.01 -10.02
C LEU A 179 -14.10 27.30 -10.85
N ASP A 180 -13.05 27.74 -11.54
CA ASP A 180 -13.16 28.79 -12.54
C ASP A 180 -13.77 28.25 -13.85
N ASP A 181 -13.99 29.12 -14.84
CA ASP A 181 -14.63 28.73 -16.10
C ASP A 181 -13.85 27.63 -16.84
N TRP A 182 -12.51 27.69 -16.82
CA TRP A 182 -11.65 26.69 -17.44
C TRP A 182 -11.71 25.36 -16.70
N GLY A 183 -11.61 25.38 -15.37
CA GLY A 183 -11.71 24.19 -14.53
C GLY A 183 -13.08 23.51 -14.67
N ALA A 184 -14.16 24.29 -14.66
CA ALA A 184 -15.51 23.77 -14.85
C ALA A 184 -15.68 23.13 -16.24
N ALA A 185 -15.23 23.81 -17.30
CA ALA A 185 -15.29 23.28 -18.66
C ALA A 185 -14.45 22.00 -18.82
N ASN A 186 -13.22 21.97 -18.29
CA ASN A 186 -12.35 20.80 -18.33
C ASN A 186 -12.95 19.62 -17.55
N LEU A 187 -13.51 19.86 -16.36
CA LEU A 187 -14.18 18.82 -15.59
C LEU A 187 -15.32 18.20 -16.41
N LEU A 188 -16.22 19.02 -16.97
CA LEU A 188 -17.34 18.50 -17.74
C LEU A 188 -16.91 17.75 -19.00
N ALA A 189 -15.88 18.24 -19.70
CA ALA A 189 -15.30 17.55 -20.85
C ALA A 189 -14.77 16.17 -20.41
N TYR A 190 -13.97 16.12 -19.34
CA TYR A 190 -13.39 14.89 -18.80
C TYR A 190 -14.46 13.86 -18.39
N LEU A 191 -15.52 14.28 -17.69
CA LEU A 191 -16.63 13.40 -17.33
C LEU A 191 -17.41 12.91 -18.54
N THR A 192 -17.56 13.75 -19.56
CA THR A 192 -18.26 13.41 -20.81
C THR A 192 -17.46 12.37 -21.59
N GLU A 193 -16.14 12.55 -21.71
CA GLU A 193 -15.24 11.59 -22.36
C GLU A 193 -15.24 10.24 -21.63
N GLN A 194 -15.19 10.25 -20.29
CA GLN A 194 -15.26 9.01 -19.49
C GLN A 194 -16.55 8.24 -19.76
N LYS A 195 -17.68 8.95 -19.75
CA LYS A 195 -18.99 8.35 -20.01
C LYS A 195 -19.13 7.87 -21.45
N ALA A 196 -18.53 8.56 -22.41
CA ALA A 196 -18.50 8.12 -23.80
C ALA A 196 -17.67 6.84 -23.99
N ALA A 197 -16.54 6.73 -23.29
CA ALA A 197 -15.65 5.57 -23.36
C ALA A 197 -16.24 4.32 -22.71
N THR A 198 -16.94 4.47 -21.57
CA THR A 198 -17.35 3.33 -20.73
C THR A 198 -18.86 3.15 -20.58
N GLY A 199 -19.67 4.09 -21.09
CA GLY A 199 -21.12 4.14 -20.88
C GLY A 199 -21.54 4.55 -19.46
N HIS A 200 -20.59 4.63 -18.53
CA HIS A 200 -20.84 4.84 -17.11
C HIS A 200 -19.91 5.92 -16.54
N LEU A 201 -20.36 6.58 -15.48
CA LEU A 201 -19.51 7.44 -14.68
C LEU A 201 -19.41 6.83 -13.28
N PRO A 202 -18.21 6.46 -12.81
CA PRO A 202 -18.01 5.99 -11.44
C PRO A 202 -18.37 7.09 -10.44
N ASP A 203 -19.20 6.75 -9.46
CA ASP A 203 -19.72 7.67 -8.44
C ASP A 203 -20.00 6.95 -7.11
N ASP A 204 -20.62 7.63 -6.13
CA ASP A 204 -20.96 7.06 -4.83
C ASP A 204 -22.03 5.95 -4.88
N ARG A 205 -22.64 5.70 -6.04
CA ARG A 205 -23.65 4.66 -6.28
C ARG A 205 -23.31 3.73 -7.45
N THR A 206 -22.19 3.94 -8.14
CA THR A 206 -21.78 3.16 -9.30
C THR A 206 -20.29 2.89 -9.22
N LEU A 207 -19.94 1.64 -8.93
CA LEU A 207 -18.62 1.11 -9.19
C LEU A 207 -18.53 0.69 -10.66
N LEU A 208 -17.38 0.89 -11.28
CA LEU A 208 -17.11 0.43 -12.65
C LEU A 208 -15.93 -0.50 -12.65
N VAL A 209 -16.12 -1.69 -13.20
CA VAL A 209 -15.06 -2.65 -13.49
C VAL A 209 -14.78 -2.56 -14.98
N GLU A 210 -13.64 -1.98 -15.33
CA GLU A 210 -13.19 -1.80 -16.71
C GLU A 210 -12.09 -2.81 -17.05
N ARG A 211 -12.19 -3.38 -18.25
CA ARG A 211 -11.23 -4.36 -18.77
C ARG A 211 -10.75 -3.96 -20.15
N PHE A 212 -9.44 -3.97 -20.35
CA PHE A 212 -8.82 -3.75 -21.65
C PHE A 212 -7.50 -4.51 -21.72
N ARG A 213 -6.99 -4.69 -22.94
CA ARG A 213 -5.63 -5.19 -23.14
C ARG A 213 -4.66 -4.03 -23.21
N ASP A 214 -3.49 -4.20 -22.60
CA ASP A 214 -2.38 -3.27 -22.86
C ASP A 214 -1.68 -3.60 -24.18
N GLU A 215 -0.70 -2.78 -24.55
CA GLU A 215 0.04 -2.89 -25.81
C GLU A 215 0.76 -4.23 -25.99
N LEU A 216 0.94 -4.99 -24.91
CA LEU A 216 1.63 -6.28 -24.89
C LEU A 216 0.65 -7.45 -24.94
N GLY A 217 -0.65 -7.17 -24.93
CA GLY A 217 -1.72 -8.14 -24.90
C GLY A 217 -2.14 -8.60 -23.51
N ASP A 218 -1.48 -8.12 -22.44
CA ASP A 218 -1.85 -8.47 -21.07
C ASP A 218 -3.18 -7.83 -20.68
N TRP A 219 -3.95 -8.51 -19.85
CA TRP A 219 -5.20 -7.98 -19.34
C TRP A 219 -4.96 -6.96 -18.23
N ARG A 220 -5.65 -5.83 -18.33
CA ARG A 220 -5.83 -4.86 -17.26
C ARG A 220 -7.25 -4.94 -16.75
N LEU A 221 -7.39 -5.12 -15.45
CA LEU A 221 -8.65 -5.04 -14.73
C LEU A 221 -8.57 -3.81 -13.82
N VAL A 222 -9.43 -2.82 -14.08
CA VAL A 222 -9.47 -1.56 -13.34
C VAL A 222 -10.80 -1.47 -12.62
N VAL A 223 -10.75 -1.33 -11.29
CA VAL A 223 -11.93 -1.08 -10.45
C VAL A 223 -11.94 0.40 -10.11
N HIS A 224 -12.81 1.16 -10.76
CA HIS A 224 -13.02 2.58 -10.46
C HIS A 224 -13.90 2.72 -9.23
N SER A 225 -13.34 3.35 -8.20
CA SER A 225 -13.93 3.45 -6.87
C SER A 225 -13.53 4.77 -6.22
N PRO A 226 -14.46 5.71 -6.01
CA PRO A 226 -14.15 7.00 -5.41
C PRO A 226 -13.91 6.91 -3.89
N PHE A 227 -14.10 5.73 -3.28
CA PHE A 227 -14.16 5.54 -1.82
C PHE A 227 -12.81 5.67 -1.09
N GLY A 228 -11.72 5.95 -1.79
CA GLY A 228 -10.44 6.32 -1.20
C GLY A 228 -9.52 5.14 -0.90
N ALA A 229 -8.23 5.42 -0.76
CA ALA A 229 -7.20 4.38 -0.66
C ALA A 229 -7.29 3.56 0.64
N GLN A 230 -7.91 4.11 1.69
CA GLN A 230 -8.16 3.37 2.95
C GLN A 230 -9.11 2.18 2.72
N VAL A 231 -10.03 2.29 1.75
CA VAL A 231 -10.97 1.22 1.34
C VAL A 231 -10.43 0.42 0.15
N ASN A 232 -9.85 1.10 -0.84
CA ASN A 232 -9.32 0.46 -2.05
C ASN A 232 -8.08 -0.40 -1.75
N GLY A 233 -7.27 -0.05 -0.75
CA GLY A 233 -6.09 -0.80 -0.32
C GLY A 233 -6.38 -2.23 0.15
N PRO A 234 -7.20 -2.45 1.20
CA PRO A 234 -7.54 -3.79 1.66
C PRO A 234 -8.32 -4.57 0.60
N TRP A 235 -9.14 -3.90 -0.22
CA TRP A 235 -9.82 -4.52 -1.34
C TRP A 235 -8.84 -5.05 -2.39
N ALA A 236 -7.82 -4.27 -2.76
CA ALA A 236 -6.80 -4.70 -3.72
C ALA A 236 -6.01 -5.93 -3.24
N LEU A 237 -5.73 -6.06 -1.94
CA LEU A 237 -5.08 -7.25 -1.37
C LEU A 237 -5.91 -8.51 -1.64
N VAL A 238 -7.21 -8.43 -1.34
CA VAL A 238 -8.14 -9.56 -1.53
C VAL A 238 -8.29 -9.90 -3.01
N LEU A 239 -8.41 -8.91 -3.88
CA LEU A 239 -8.52 -9.13 -5.33
C LEU A 239 -7.26 -9.79 -5.90
N ALA A 240 -6.09 -9.34 -5.49
CA ALA A 240 -4.81 -9.93 -5.91
C ALA A 240 -4.72 -11.40 -5.49
N ALA A 241 -5.13 -11.72 -4.26
CA ALA A 241 -5.14 -13.08 -3.73
C ALA A 241 -6.10 -14.00 -4.49
N ARG A 242 -7.35 -13.57 -4.70
CA ARG A 242 -8.36 -14.32 -5.46
C ARG A 242 -7.92 -14.57 -6.90
N LEU A 243 -7.28 -13.58 -7.54
CA LEU A 243 -6.75 -13.73 -8.90
C LEU A 243 -5.58 -14.71 -8.94
N ARG A 244 -4.66 -14.63 -7.97
CA ARG A 244 -3.54 -15.57 -7.85
C ARG A 244 -4.03 -17.00 -7.67
N GLU A 245 -5.03 -17.22 -6.81
CA GLU A 245 -5.63 -18.54 -6.58
C GLU A 245 -6.36 -19.05 -7.82
N ARG A 246 -7.12 -18.20 -8.50
CA ARG A 246 -7.94 -18.59 -9.65
C ARG A 246 -7.12 -18.88 -10.91
N TYR A 247 -6.10 -18.08 -11.19
CA TYR A 247 -5.34 -18.15 -12.45
C TYR A 247 -3.95 -18.76 -12.28
N GLY A 248 -3.47 -18.96 -11.04
CA GLY A 248 -2.16 -19.54 -10.78
C GLY A 248 -0.98 -18.67 -11.23
N VAL A 249 -1.23 -17.38 -11.49
CA VAL A 249 -0.21 -16.40 -11.93
C VAL A 249 -0.02 -15.33 -10.87
N ASP A 250 1.19 -14.77 -10.81
CA ASP A 250 1.43 -13.58 -10.00
C ASP A 250 0.72 -12.38 -10.61
N VAL A 251 -0.07 -11.71 -9.78
CA VAL A 251 -0.90 -10.56 -10.17
C VAL A 251 -0.27 -9.32 -9.57
N ALA A 252 0.11 -8.37 -10.41
CA ALA A 252 0.54 -7.06 -9.95
C ALA A 252 -0.71 -6.22 -9.64
N ALA A 253 -0.87 -5.85 -8.38
CA ALA A 253 -1.99 -5.04 -7.88
C ALA A 253 -1.49 -3.69 -7.41
N MET A 254 -2.24 -2.64 -7.73
CA MET A 254 -1.99 -1.28 -7.27
C MET A 254 -3.32 -0.64 -6.88
N HIS A 255 -3.30 0.24 -5.88
CA HIS A 255 -4.46 0.99 -5.45
C HIS A 255 -4.13 2.47 -5.33
N SER A 256 -5.13 3.30 -5.53
CA SER A 256 -5.11 4.73 -5.28
C SER A 256 -6.42 5.15 -4.61
N ASP A 257 -6.60 6.45 -4.42
CA ASP A 257 -7.85 6.97 -3.91
C ASP A 257 -9.04 6.75 -4.86
N ASP A 258 -8.78 6.70 -6.17
CA ASP A 258 -9.81 6.66 -7.21
C ASP A 258 -10.05 5.25 -7.77
N GLY A 259 -9.26 4.25 -7.37
CA GLY A 259 -9.49 2.88 -7.80
C GLY A 259 -8.36 1.90 -7.56
N ILE A 260 -8.49 0.73 -8.20
CA ILE A 260 -7.57 -0.39 -8.14
C ILE A 260 -7.20 -0.79 -9.57
N VAL A 261 -5.93 -1.08 -9.82
CA VAL A 261 -5.43 -1.58 -11.10
C VAL A 261 -4.77 -2.94 -10.86
N LEU A 262 -5.21 -3.94 -11.62
CA LEU A 262 -4.68 -5.30 -11.61
C LEU A 262 -4.17 -5.64 -13.01
N ARG A 263 -2.94 -6.14 -13.10
CA ARG A 263 -2.35 -6.66 -14.34
C ARG A 263 -2.28 -8.18 -14.27
N LEU A 264 -2.81 -8.83 -15.30
CA LEU A 264 -2.82 -10.28 -15.45
C LEU A 264 -2.15 -10.65 -16.78
N PRO A 265 -1.15 -11.53 -16.76
CA PRO A 265 -0.60 -12.10 -17.99
C PRO A 265 -1.68 -12.84 -18.78
N ASP A 266 -1.71 -12.66 -20.10
CA ASP A 266 -2.67 -13.38 -20.95
C ASP A 266 -2.27 -14.86 -21.10
N THR A 267 -2.77 -15.68 -20.18
CA THR A 267 -2.52 -17.14 -20.15
C THR A 267 -3.68 -17.96 -20.65
N THR A 268 -4.90 -17.40 -20.63
CA THR A 268 -6.15 -18.12 -20.93
C THR A 268 -6.89 -17.55 -22.14
N GLY A 269 -6.54 -16.35 -22.62
CA GLY A 269 -7.24 -15.66 -23.72
C GLY A 269 -8.58 -15.02 -23.32
N GLU A 270 -9.08 -15.30 -22.11
CA GLU A 270 -10.37 -14.81 -21.61
C GLU A 270 -10.20 -13.59 -20.69
N PRO A 271 -11.10 -12.59 -20.77
CA PRO A 271 -11.05 -11.45 -19.88
C PRO A 271 -11.37 -11.88 -18.43
N PRO A 272 -10.70 -11.30 -17.42
CA PRO A 272 -11.05 -11.55 -16.03
C PRO A 272 -12.51 -11.17 -15.75
N GLU A 273 -13.21 -11.95 -14.92
CA GLU A 273 -14.61 -11.68 -14.59
C GLU A 273 -14.76 -10.47 -13.66
N ALA A 274 -15.75 -9.63 -13.91
CA ALA A 274 -16.03 -8.47 -13.07
C ALA A 274 -16.54 -8.84 -11.67
N ASP A 275 -17.19 -10.00 -11.52
CA ASP A 275 -17.69 -10.49 -10.23
C ASP A 275 -16.58 -10.72 -9.20
N LEU A 276 -15.32 -10.83 -9.64
CA LEU A 276 -14.16 -10.91 -8.75
C LEU A 276 -14.03 -9.66 -7.87
N ALA A 277 -14.48 -8.49 -8.36
CA ALA A 277 -14.50 -7.25 -7.60
C ALA A 277 -15.50 -7.29 -6.42
N ILE A 278 -16.49 -8.19 -6.46
CA ILE A 278 -17.55 -8.28 -5.46
C ILE A 278 -17.15 -9.27 -4.36
N LEU A 279 -16.99 -8.77 -3.14
CA LEU A 279 -16.68 -9.59 -1.97
C LEU A 279 -17.96 -9.88 -1.18
N ASP A 280 -18.04 -11.03 -0.50
CA ASP A 280 -19.07 -11.23 0.50
C ASP A 280 -18.74 -10.37 1.73
N PRO A 281 -19.62 -9.44 2.15
CA PRO A 281 -19.36 -8.59 3.31
C PRO A 281 -19.01 -9.33 4.58
N ASP A 282 -19.50 -10.56 4.74
CA ASP A 282 -19.30 -11.36 5.94
C ASP A 282 -17.93 -12.06 5.94
N ASP A 283 -17.26 -12.12 4.77
CA ASP A 283 -15.92 -12.68 4.59
C ASP A 283 -14.80 -11.62 4.50
N VAL A 284 -15.13 -10.36 4.22
CA VAL A 284 -14.13 -9.28 3.99
C VAL A 284 -13.08 -9.21 5.08
N GLU A 285 -13.46 -9.16 6.36
CA GLU A 285 -12.52 -9.00 7.47
C GLU A 285 -11.53 -10.19 7.55
N ARG A 286 -12.05 -11.40 7.34
CA ARG A 286 -11.26 -12.63 7.33
C ARG A 286 -10.29 -12.66 6.16
N GLU A 287 -10.76 -12.33 4.95
CA GLU A 287 -9.93 -12.32 3.73
C GLU A 287 -8.84 -11.25 3.80
N VAL A 288 -9.15 -10.04 4.25
CA VAL A 288 -8.16 -8.98 4.44
C VAL A 288 -7.12 -9.39 5.49
N THR A 289 -7.55 -9.97 6.61
CA THR A 289 -6.64 -10.41 7.67
C THR A 289 -5.72 -11.56 7.22
N ALA A 290 -6.20 -12.45 6.35
CA ALA A 290 -5.39 -13.53 5.80
C ALA A 290 -4.24 -13.00 4.93
N GLU A 291 -4.50 -11.96 4.13
CA GLU A 291 -3.52 -11.43 3.18
C GLU A 291 -2.59 -10.38 3.79
N VAL A 292 -3.06 -9.59 4.77
CA VAL A 292 -2.31 -8.44 5.32
C VAL A 292 -0.94 -8.83 5.85
N GLY A 293 -0.79 -10.01 6.47
CA GLY A 293 0.46 -10.47 7.08
C GLY A 293 1.62 -10.64 6.09
N SER A 294 1.31 -10.87 4.80
CA SER A 294 2.29 -10.99 3.72
C SER A 294 2.53 -9.67 2.97
N SER A 295 1.81 -8.60 3.32
CA SER A 295 1.89 -7.33 2.61
C SER A 295 3.15 -6.53 2.98
N ALA A 296 3.63 -5.76 2.02
CA ALA A 296 4.73 -4.81 2.22
C ALA A 296 4.44 -3.77 3.31
N LEU A 297 3.20 -3.28 3.35
CA LEU A 297 2.72 -2.35 4.36
C LEU A 297 2.86 -2.96 5.76
N PHE A 298 2.46 -4.22 5.96
CA PHE A 298 2.59 -4.90 7.24
C PHE A 298 4.04 -5.04 7.68
N ALA A 299 4.95 -5.44 6.78
CA ALA A 299 6.37 -5.54 7.11
C ALA A 299 6.97 -4.19 7.52
N SER A 300 6.58 -3.10 6.84
CA SER A 300 6.97 -1.74 7.20
C SER A 300 6.45 -1.35 8.59
N ARG A 301 5.14 -1.55 8.86
CA ARG A 301 4.54 -1.25 10.17
C ARG A 301 5.10 -2.11 11.29
N PHE A 302 5.41 -3.37 11.03
CA PHE A 302 6.07 -4.25 11.99
C PHE A 302 7.44 -3.71 12.39
N ARG A 303 8.25 -3.26 11.43
CA ARG A 303 9.55 -2.61 11.70
C ARG A 303 9.38 -1.36 12.57
N GLU A 304 8.43 -0.49 12.20
CA GLU A 304 8.13 0.73 12.95
C GLU A 304 7.70 0.41 14.39
N CYS A 305 6.81 -0.56 14.57
CA CYS A 305 6.37 -1.03 15.89
C CYS A 305 7.51 -1.62 16.71
N ALA A 306 8.33 -2.51 16.13
CA ALA A 306 9.47 -3.12 16.81
C ALA A 306 10.52 -2.10 17.24
N ALA A 307 10.75 -1.07 16.41
CA ALA A 307 11.63 0.04 16.74
C ALA A 307 11.07 0.92 17.88
N ARG A 308 9.78 1.31 17.80
CA ARG A 308 9.09 2.08 18.86
C ARG A 308 9.03 1.33 20.19
N ALA A 309 8.86 0.01 20.14
CA ALA A 309 8.88 -0.87 21.30
C ALA A 309 10.29 -1.13 21.87
N LEU A 310 11.33 -0.49 21.30
CA LEU A 310 12.73 -0.60 21.72
C LEU A 310 13.29 -2.03 21.62
N LEU A 311 12.72 -2.87 20.75
CA LEU A 311 13.23 -4.22 20.48
C LEU A 311 14.43 -4.18 19.51
N LEU A 312 14.52 -3.13 18.69
CA LEU A 312 15.61 -2.89 17.74
C LEU A 312 16.51 -1.74 18.21
N PRO A 313 17.41 -1.94 19.20
CA PRO A 313 18.17 -0.87 19.80
C PRO A 313 19.23 -0.31 18.84
N ARG A 314 19.39 1.03 18.87
CA ARG A 314 20.47 1.74 18.16
C ARG A 314 21.82 1.39 18.78
N ARG A 315 22.84 1.14 17.95
CA ARG A 315 24.23 0.91 18.41
C ARG A 315 24.86 2.19 18.98
N ASP A 316 24.63 3.32 18.33
CA ASP A 316 25.07 4.65 18.78
C ASP A 316 23.85 5.59 18.88
N PRO A 317 23.50 6.06 20.08
CA PRO A 317 22.40 7.03 20.26
C PRO A 317 22.58 8.35 19.50
N ARG A 318 23.81 8.76 19.19
CA ARG A 318 24.10 10.03 18.52
C ARG A 318 23.99 9.95 17.01
N ARG A 319 23.86 8.76 16.45
CA ARG A 319 23.80 8.52 15.01
C ARG A 319 22.53 7.75 14.68
N ARG A 320 21.84 8.16 13.61
CA ARG A 320 20.75 7.32 13.08
C ARG A 320 21.35 5.97 12.71
N THR A 321 20.70 4.89 13.13
CA THR A 321 21.07 3.56 12.65
C THR A 321 20.75 3.54 11.15
N PRO A 322 21.69 3.10 10.29
CA PRO A 322 21.40 2.97 8.87
C PRO A 322 20.12 2.18 8.67
N LEU A 323 19.19 2.70 7.87
CA LEU A 323 17.82 2.15 7.75
C LEU A 323 17.85 0.67 7.32
N TRP A 324 18.82 0.29 6.49
CA TRP A 324 19.02 -1.10 6.08
C TRP A 324 19.30 -2.07 7.22
N GLN A 325 20.04 -1.64 8.26
CA GLN A 325 20.27 -2.49 9.43
C GLN A 325 18.99 -2.67 10.24
N GLN A 326 18.14 -1.65 10.27
CA GLN A 326 16.82 -1.77 10.90
C GLN A 326 15.95 -2.73 10.11
N ARG A 327 15.96 -2.65 8.77
CA ARG A 327 15.22 -3.56 7.87
C ARG A 327 15.65 -5.00 8.02
N GLN A 328 16.95 -5.29 7.96
CA GLN A 328 17.47 -6.66 8.12
C GLN A 328 17.03 -7.28 9.44
N ARG A 329 17.20 -6.57 10.55
CA ARG A 329 16.83 -7.07 11.88
C ARG A 329 15.33 -7.21 12.05
N ALA A 330 14.54 -6.27 11.51
CA ALA A 330 13.09 -6.36 11.55
C ALA A 330 12.57 -7.53 10.71
N ALA A 331 13.14 -7.79 9.54
CA ALA A 331 12.79 -8.92 8.69
C ALA A 331 13.11 -10.27 9.37
N GLN A 332 14.29 -10.39 9.99
CA GLN A 332 14.66 -11.58 10.80
C GLN A 332 13.72 -11.77 11.99
N LEU A 333 13.36 -10.68 12.68
CA LEU A 333 12.41 -10.76 13.79
C LEU A 333 11.01 -11.14 13.28
N LEU A 334 10.57 -10.59 12.16
CA LEU A 334 9.27 -10.87 11.56
C LEU A 334 9.17 -12.33 11.11
N SER A 335 10.23 -12.91 10.52
CA SER A 335 10.20 -14.32 10.10
C SER A 335 10.03 -15.30 11.26
N VAL A 336 10.46 -14.92 12.47
CA VAL A 336 10.19 -15.70 13.69
C VAL A 336 8.82 -15.34 14.27
N ALA A 337 8.47 -14.06 14.31
CA ALA A 337 7.22 -13.57 14.91
C ALA A 337 5.97 -13.97 14.12
N SER A 338 6.09 -14.24 12.81
CA SER A 338 4.98 -14.72 11.98
C SER A 338 4.48 -16.11 12.40
N GLU A 339 5.32 -16.92 13.04
CA GLU A 339 4.92 -18.22 13.62
C GLU A 339 4.09 -18.06 14.91
N PHE A 340 4.10 -16.86 15.51
CA PHE A 340 3.45 -16.57 16.79
C PHE A 340 2.50 -15.38 16.66
N SER A 341 1.27 -15.65 16.20
CA SER A 341 0.23 -14.62 16.01
C SER A 341 -0.09 -13.82 17.29
N SER A 342 0.18 -14.37 18.48
CA SER A 342 0.01 -13.68 19.75
C SER A 342 1.17 -12.76 20.15
N PHE A 343 2.22 -12.65 19.33
CA PHE A 343 3.36 -11.79 19.64
C PHE A 343 2.91 -10.31 19.64
N PRO A 344 3.16 -9.54 20.71
CA PRO A 344 2.57 -8.20 20.85
C PRO A 344 2.85 -7.24 19.69
N ILE A 345 4.04 -7.32 19.08
CA ILE A 345 4.39 -6.45 17.94
C ILE A 345 3.64 -6.86 16.67
N THR A 346 3.43 -8.15 16.46
CA THR A 346 2.63 -8.67 15.33
C THR A 346 1.18 -8.19 15.47
N LEU A 347 0.61 -8.27 16.67
CA LEU A 347 -0.73 -7.79 16.96
C LEU A 347 -0.86 -6.27 16.78
N GLU A 348 0.10 -5.48 17.28
CA GLU A 348 0.07 -4.02 17.12
C GLU A 348 0.24 -3.61 15.66
N ALA A 349 1.15 -4.26 14.91
CA ALA A 349 1.31 -3.99 13.49
C ALA A 349 0.04 -4.33 12.70
N ALA A 350 -0.61 -5.45 13.00
CA ALA A 350 -1.88 -5.82 12.38
C ALA A 350 -2.97 -4.80 12.71
N ARG A 351 -3.07 -4.38 13.97
CA ARG A 351 -4.01 -3.36 14.43
C ARG A 351 -3.77 -2.01 13.72
N GLU A 352 -2.53 -1.55 13.63
CA GLU A 352 -2.18 -0.30 12.92
C GLU A 352 -2.59 -0.36 11.45
N VAL A 353 -2.29 -1.46 10.76
CA VAL A 353 -2.67 -1.60 9.35
C VAL A 353 -4.19 -1.67 9.18
N LEU A 354 -4.88 -2.51 9.96
CA LEU A 354 -6.31 -2.77 9.78
C LEU A 354 -7.23 -1.66 10.31
N GLN A 355 -6.75 -0.81 11.23
CA GLN A 355 -7.58 0.21 11.89
C GLN A 355 -7.12 1.65 11.64
N ASP A 356 -5.82 1.90 11.47
CA ASP A 356 -5.31 3.28 11.29
C ASP A 356 -5.02 3.59 9.82
N VAL A 357 -4.58 2.59 9.04
CA VAL A 357 -4.26 2.77 7.62
C VAL A 357 -5.42 2.37 6.72
N TYR A 358 -6.01 1.22 6.97
CA TYR A 358 -7.16 0.71 6.26
C TYR A 358 -8.46 1.02 6.98
N ASP A 359 -9.52 1.18 6.20
CA ASP A 359 -10.90 1.25 6.66
C ASP A 359 -11.62 -0.04 6.26
N VAL A 360 -11.27 -1.15 6.93
CA VAL A 360 -11.91 -2.45 6.72
C VAL A 360 -13.42 -2.40 7.04
N PRO A 361 -13.88 -1.73 8.11
CA PRO A 361 -15.31 -1.51 8.33
C PRO A 361 -16.00 -0.78 7.17
N GLY A 362 -15.33 0.21 6.58
CA GLY A 362 -15.79 0.93 5.39
C GLY A 362 -15.90 0.03 4.16
N LEU A 363 -14.95 -0.88 3.94
CA LEU A 363 -15.04 -1.89 2.88
C LEU A 363 -16.21 -2.87 3.11
N VAL A 364 -16.41 -3.32 4.35
CA VAL A 364 -17.58 -4.15 4.72
C VAL A 364 -18.88 -3.40 4.43
N GLU A 365 -18.97 -2.11 4.81
CA GLU A 365 -20.14 -1.28 4.53
C GLU A 365 -20.40 -1.15 3.03
N LEU A 366 -19.36 -0.86 2.24
CA LEU A 366 -19.45 -0.77 0.78
C LEU A 366 -19.98 -2.07 0.17
N MET A 367 -19.43 -3.22 0.58
CA MET A 367 -19.87 -4.51 0.07
C MET A 367 -21.31 -4.83 0.49
N ARG A 368 -21.75 -4.40 1.70
CA ARG A 368 -23.15 -4.51 2.12
C ARG A 368 -24.06 -3.66 1.23
N ASP A 369 -23.63 -2.46 0.87
CA ASP A 369 -24.38 -1.58 -0.01
C ASP A 369 -24.44 -2.11 -1.45
N VAL A 370 -23.40 -2.77 -1.93
CA VAL A 370 -23.40 -3.54 -3.19
C VAL A 370 -24.40 -4.69 -3.11
N ARG A 371 -24.34 -5.52 -2.06
CA ARG A 371 -25.27 -6.64 -1.83
C ARG A 371 -26.73 -6.17 -1.74
N ALA A 372 -26.96 -5.02 -1.11
CA ALA A 372 -28.27 -4.38 -1.00
C ALA A 372 -28.71 -3.61 -2.28
N ARG A 373 -27.88 -3.59 -3.33
CA ARG A 373 -28.10 -2.87 -4.59
C ARG A 373 -28.28 -1.35 -4.45
N LYS A 374 -27.73 -0.77 -3.38
CA LYS A 374 -27.61 0.69 -3.23
C LYS A 374 -26.45 1.23 -4.05
N VAL A 375 -25.38 0.44 -4.17
CA VAL A 375 -24.26 0.66 -5.07
C VAL A 375 -24.33 -0.39 -6.17
N ARG A 376 -24.39 0.04 -7.43
CA ARG A 376 -24.34 -0.82 -8.61
C ARG A 376 -22.89 -1.08 -8.99
N VAL A 377 -22.60 -2.29 -9.46
CA VAL A 377 -21.35 -2.62 -10.15
C VAL A 377 -21.67 -2.73 -11.63
N ALA A 378 -21.03 -1.90 -12.46
CA ALA A 378 -21.09 -1.97 -13.90
C ALA A 378 -19.81 -2.64 -14.43
N ASP A 379 -19.95 -3.50 -15.44
CA ASP A 379 -18.85 -4.18 -16.11
C ASP A 379 -18.75 -3.68 -17.55
N VAL A 380 -17.56 -3.25 -17.95
CA VAL A 380 -17.29 -2.79 -19.31
C VAL A 380 -15.95 -3.35 -19.81
N GLN A 381 -15.94 -3.75 -21.07
CA GLN A 381 -14.71 -3.98 -21.80
C GLN A 381 -14.50 -2.83 -22.78
N THR A 382 -13.33 -2.21 -22.74
CA THR A 382 -12.92 -1.13 -23.61
C THR A 382 -11.76 -1.59 -24.51
N ASP A 383 -11.63 -0.99 -25.69
CA ASP A 383 -10.52 -1.28 -26.60
C ASP A 383 -9.19 -0.74 -26.04
N THR A 384 -9.26 0.41 -25.38
CA THR A 384 -8.14 1.09 -24.71
C THR A 384 -8.60 1.67 -23.38
N ALA A 385 -7.65 1.99 -22.50
CA ALA A 385 -7.95 2.59 -21.21
C ALA A 385 -8.80 3.87 -21.35
N SER A 386 -9.89 3.96 -20.60
CA SER A 386 -10.75 5.14 -20.49
C SER A 386 -9.99 6.34 -19.90
N PRO A 387 -10.51 7.59 -20.00
CA PRO A 387 -9.90 8.76 -19.36
C PRO A 387 -9.61 8.60 -17.85
N PHE A 388 -10.49 7.94 -17.10
CA PHE A 388 -10.27 7.62 -15.68
C PHE A 388 -9.23 6.52 -15.51
N ALA A 389 -9.26 5.47 -16.33
CA ALA A 389 -8.29 4.39 -16.25
C ALA A 389 -6.90 4.91 -16.63
N GLN A 390 -6.82 5.77 -17.64
CA GLN A 390 -5.62 6.51 -17.98
C GLN A 390 -5.14 7.36 -16.83
N SER A 391 -6.01 8.05 -16.07
CA SER A 391 -5.58 8.81 -14.89
C SER A 391 -5.09 7.91 -13.75
N LEU A 392 -5.71 6.76 -13.51
CA LEU A 392 -5.21 5.76 -12.56
C LEU A 392 -3.87 5.17 -13.00
N LEU A 393 -3.76 4.89 -14.29
CA LEU A 393 -2.52 4.54 -14.95
C LEU A 393 -1.56 5.74 -15.00
N PHE A 394 -2.00 6.99 -14.93
CA PHE A 394 -1.14 8.18 -15.05
C PHE A 394 -0.70 8.72 -13.70
N GLY A 395 -1.44 8.52 -12.60
CA GLY A 395 -0.86 8.49 -11.26
C GLY A 395 0.20 7.38 -11.14
N TYR A 396 0.08 6.36 -12.00
CA TYR A 396 1.07 5.33 -12.30
C TYR A 396 2.19 5.87 -13.25
N VAL A 397 1.95 6.80 -14.19
CA VAL A 397 2.90 7.49 -15.13
C VAL A 397 3.43 8.86 -14.61
N GLY A 398 3.03 9.33 -13.43
CA GLY A 398 3.16 10.72 -12.93
C GLY A 398 4.59 11.17 -12.57
N GLN A 399 5.60 10.52 -13.16
CA GLN A 399 6.99 10.95 -13.25
C GLN A 399 7.43 11.22 -14.71
N PHE A 400 6.51 11.41 -15.66
CA PHE A 400 6.82 11.69 -17.07
C PHE A 400 6.83 13.17 -17.47
N LEU A 401 6.85 14.13 -16.53
CA LEU A 401 6.89 15.54 -16.90
C LEU A 401 8.32 16.07 -17.17
N TYR A 402 9.02 15.46 -18.13
CA TYR A 402 10.05 16.11 -18.97
C TYR A 402 10.25 15.30 -20.27
N GLU A 403 9.17 15.05 -21.01
CA GLU A 403 9.28 14.57 -22.39
C GLU A 403 9.02 15.73 -23.36
N ASP A 404 10.09 16.41 -23.75
CA ASP A 404 10.11 17.12 -25.04
C ASP A 404 11.49 17.09 -25.72
N ASP A 405 12.37 16.14 -25.35
CA ASP A 405 13.66 15.97 -26.05
C ASP A 405 14.15 14.52 -26.00
N ALA A 406 13.68 13.67 -26.94
CA ALA A 406 14.38 12.43 -27.30
C ALA A 406 14.45 12.27 -28.84
N PRO A 407 15.62 11.95 -29.43
CA PRO A 407 15.87 12.15 -30.86
C PRO A 407 15.22 11.07 -31.74
N LEU A 408 14.85 11.46 -32.96
CA LEU A 408 14.27 10.66 -34.06
C LEU A 408 14.93 9.29 -34.36
N ALA A 409 16.11 9.00 -33.81
CA ALA A 409 16.83 7.75 -33.99
C ALA A 409 16.12 6.54 -33.33
N GLU A 410 15.46 6.73 -32.19
CA GLU A 410 14.81 5.63 -31.46
C GLU A 410 13.49 5.18 -32.11
N ARG A 411 12.77 6.08 -32.80
CA ARG A 411 11.56 5.71 -33.58
C ARG A 411 11.85 4.75 -34.72
N ARG A 412 13.09 4.71 -35.26
CA ARG A 412 13.44 3.82 -36.37
C ARG A 412 13.82 2.40 -35.94
N ALA A 413 14.22 2.21 -34.69
CA ALA A 413 14.60 0.88 -34.19
C ALA A 413 13.39 -0.01 -33.87
N GLN A 414 12.27 0.59 -33.42
CA GLN A 414 11.03 -0.15 -33.11
C GLN A 414 10.19 -0.53 -34.34
N ALA A 415 10.44 0.05 -35.51
CA ALA A 415 9.70 -0.27 -36.73
C ALA A 415 10.34 -1.41 -37.57
N LEU A 416 11.46 -1.98 -37.12
CA LEU A 416 12.25 -2.96 -37.88
C LEU A 416 12.65 -4.22 -37.08
N ALA A 417 12.05 -4.46 -35.92
CA ALA A 417 12.29 -5.66 -35.10
C ALA A 417 11.03 -6.51 -34.95
#